data_AF-A0A2K1NB16-F1
#
_entry.id   AF-A0A2K1NB16-F1
#
_cell.length_a   1.000
_cell.length_b   1.000
_cell.length_c   1.000
_cell.angle_alpha   90.00
_cell.angle_beta   90.00
_cell.angle_gamma   90.00
#
_symmetry.space_group_name_H-M   'P 1'
#
loop_
_entity.id
_entity.type
_entity.pdbx_description
1 polymer ?
#
loop_
_entity_poly.entity_id
_entity_poly.type
_entity_poly.pdbx_seq_one_letter_code
_entity_poly.pdbx_strand_id
1 'polypeptide(L)'
;MNNIYGENSGKGFIKEVPLSTFAKAVESAIYKAPLRENNKVWLSDLWLITSLPEDLIKETISKYIEEIDIPEDVEEIYDDEKNKVLWKK
;
A
#
# COMPACT_ATOMS: atom_id res chain seq x y z
N MET A 1 -3.24 -15.01 -11.75
CA MET A 1 -2.49 -14.11 -12.67
C MET A 1 -1.45 -13.39 -11.83
N ASN A 2 -0.16 -13.58 -12.13
CA ASN A 2 0.92 -12.87 -11.45
C ASN A 2 1.08 -11.50 -12.11
N ASN A 3 0.98 -10.44 -11.31
CA ASN A 3 1.21 -9.08 -11.79
C ASN A 3 2.72 -8.82 -11.82
N ILE A 4 3.23 -8.47 -13.00
CA ILE A 4 4.66 -8.29 -13.29
C ILE A 4 5.00 -6.80 -13.17
N TYR A 5 6.01 -6.46 -12.38
CA TYR A 5 6.52 -5.08 -12.25
C TYR A 5 8.01 -5.05 -12.63
N GLY A 6 8.35 -4.31 -13.70
CA GLY A 6 9.74 -4.05 -14.13
C GLY A 6 9.94 -4.05 -15.66
N GLU A 7 10.45 -2.94 -16.21
CA GLU A 7 10.88 -2.86 -17.62
C GLU A 7 12.32 -3.35 -17.82
N ASN A 8 12.54 -3.96 -18.98
CA ASN A 8 13.68 -4.80 -19.36
C ASN A 8 14.97 -3.98 -19.51
N SER A 9 15.82 -3.97 -18.49
CA SER A 9 17.10 -3.22 -18.48
C SER A 9 18.32 -4.12 -18.28
N GLY A 10 18.49 -5.13 -19.14
CA GLY A 10 19.77 -5.70 -19.60
C GLY A 10 20.82 -6.27 -18.61
N LYS A 11 20.75 -6.03 -17.30
CA LYS A 11 21.69 -6.50 -16.27
C LYS A 11 21.00 -6.57 -14.90
N GLY A 12 20.34 -7.68 -14.60
CA GLY A 12 19.82 -7.92 -13.26
C GLY A 12 18.98 -9.18 -13.23
N PHE A 13 19.20 -10.05 -12.25
CA PHE A 13 18.32 -11.18 -11.99
C PHE A 13 16.92 -10.63 -11.70
N ILE A 14 15.95 -10.95 -12.56
CA ILE A 14 14.54 -10.64 -12.33
C ILE A 14 14.06 -11.63 -11.28
N LYS A 15 14.00 -11.19 -10.02
CA LYS A 15 13.34 -11.97 -8.98
C LYS A 15 11.86 -11.60 -9.02
N GLU A 16 11.02 -12.55 -9.44
CA GLU A 16 9.58 -12.42 -9.26
C GLU A 16 9.29 -12.27 -7.77
N VAL A 17 8.72 -11.12 -7.37
CA VAL A 17 8.33 -10.86 -5.99
C VAL A 17 6.81 -11.00 -5.90
N PRO A 18 6.29 -11.99 -5.14
CA PRO A 18 4.86 -12.12 -4.92
C PRO A 18 4.29 -10.86 -4.28
N LEU A 19 3.07 -10.47 -4.68
CA LEU A 19 2.41 -9.26 -4.16
C LEU A 19 2.24 -9.27 -2.64
N SER A 20 2.06 -10.46 -2.04
CA SER A 20 2.02 -10.66 -0.59
C SER A 20 3.29 -10.21 0.14
N THR A 21 4.44 -10.16 -0.56
CA THR A 21 5.70 -9.64 0.01
C THR A 21 5.56 -8.17 0.41
N PHE A 22 4.70 -7.41 -0.29
CA PHE A 22 4.49 -6.00 -0.03
C PHE A 22 3.44 -5.74 1.06
N ALA A 23 2.64 -6.74 1.46
CA ALA A 23 1.64 -6.58 2.51
C ALA A 23 2.27 -6.10 3.83
N LYS A 24 3.41 -6.68 4.21
CA LYS A 24 4.16 -6.24 5.41
C LYS A 24 4.76 -4.84 5.30
N ALA A 25 5.13 -4.41 4.10
CA ALA A 25 5.59 -3.05 3.88
C ALA A 25 4.44 -2.04 4.02
N VAL A 26 3.27 -2.35 3.46
CA VAL A 26 2.05 -1.53 3.58
C VAL A 26 1.56 -1.49 5.03
N GLU A 27 1.49 -2.63 5.72
CA GLU A 27 1.18 -2.72 7.16
C GLU A 27 2.10 -1.81 7.98
N SER A 28 3.41 -1.95 7.82
CA SER A 28 4.36 -1.10 8.53
C SER A 28 4.19 0.38 8.19
N ALA A 29 3.75 0.72 6.98
CA ALA A 29 3.53 2.10 6.57
C ALA A 29 2.25 2.69 7.17
N ILE A 30 1.17 1.92 7.26
CA ILE A 30 -0.07 2.35 7.93
C ILE A 30 0.23 2.70 9.39
N TYR A 31 1.00 1.87 10.10
CA TYR A 31 1.42 2.13 11.49
C TYR A 31 2.30 3.38 11.66
N LYS A 32 3.02 3.80 10.63
CA LYS A 32 3.93 4.95 10.66
C LYS A 32 3.31 6.23 10.10
N ALA A 33 2.21 6.09 9.35
CA ALA A 33 1.57 7.20 8.69
C ALA A 33 0.94 8.15 9.72
N PRO A 34 1.01 9.47 9.49
CA PRO A 34 0.30 10.40 10.34
C PRO A 34 -1.21 10.18 10.21
N LEU A 35 -1.91 10.15 11.34
CA LEU A 35 -3.37 10.21 11.34
C LEU A 35 -3.82 11.63 11.03
N ARG A 36 -4.71 11.75 10.05
CA ARG A 36 -5.33 13.00 9.64
C ARG A 36 -6.74 13.09 10.17
N GLU A 37 -7.49 14.09 9.72
CA GLU A 37 -8.90 14.29 10.10
C GLU A 37 -9.72 13.00 10.01
N ASN A 38 -10.51 12.74 11.06
CA ASN A 38 -11.30 11.52 11.21
C ASN A 38 -10.45 10.23 11.22
N ASN A 39 -9.23 10.29 11.74
CA ASN A 39 -8.27 9.19 11.79
C ASN A 39 -8.03 8.50 10.44
N LYS A 40 -7.88 9.34 9.41
CA LYS A 40 -7.59 8.89 8.05
C LYS A 40 -6.10 8.74 7.83
N VAL A 41 -5.72 7.67 7.14
CA VAL A 41 -4.39 7.51 6.55
C VAL A 41 -4.49 7.83 5.06
N TRP A 42 -3.69 8.77 4.57
CA TRP A 42 -3.65 9.10 3.15
C TRP A 42 -2.70 8.18 2.39
N LEU A 43 -3.07 7.89 1.16
CA LEU A 43 -2.26 7.09 0.25
C LEU A 43 -0.92 7.78 -0.04
N SER A 44 -0.89 9.10 -0.18
CA SER A 44 0.36 9.85 -0.40
C SER A 44 1.36 9.66 0.75
N ASP A 45 0.90 9.51 1.99
CA ASP A 45 1.76 9.20 3.14
C ASP A 45 2.30 7.76 3.04
N LEU A 46 1.47 6.79 2.65
CA LEU A 46 1.90 5.41 2.43
C LEU A 46 2.93 5.32 1.29
N TRP A 47 2.73 6.07 0.22
CA TRP A 47 3.69 6.20 -0.88
C TRP A 47 5.02 6.76 -0.39
N LEU A 48 4.99 7.84 0.39
CA LEU A 48 6.19 8.46 0.94
C LEU A 48 6.98 7.49 1.85
N ILE A 49 6.29 6.72 2.69
CA ILE A 49 6.93 5.80 3.65
C ILE A 49 7.47 4.54 2.98
N THR A 50 6.70 3.96 2.05
CA THR A 50 7.07 2.69 1.41
C THR A 50 7.99 2.87 0.20
N SER A 51 7.94 4.04 -0.45
CA SER A 51 8.54 4.27 -1.78
C SER A 51 8.07 3.29 -2.85
N LEU A 52 6.92 2.62 -2.64
CA LEU A 52 6.31 1.72 -3.62
C LEU A 52 5.42 2.51 -4.58
N PRO A 53 5.25 2.09 -5.84
CA PRO A 53 4.27 2.70 -6.74
C PRO A 53 2.87 2.70 -6.13
N GLU A 54 2.12 3.80 -6.27
CA GLU A 54 0.77 3.91 -5.70
C GLU A 54 -0.16 2.79 -6.16
N ASP A 55 -0.10 2.41 -7.44
CA ASP A 55 -0.93 1.33 -7.97
C ASP A 55 -0.60 -0.01 -7.30
N LEU A 56 0.66 -0.24 -6.95
CA LEU A 56 1.08 -1.43 -6.19
C LEU A 56 0.50 -1.39 -4.78
N ILE A 57 0.55 -0.24 -4.10
CA ILE A 57 -0.03 -0.07 -2.76
C ILE A 57 -1.54 -0.31 -2.79
N LYS A 58 -2.25 0.31 -3.75
CA LYS A 58 -3.70 0.12 -3.97
C LYS A 58 -4.03 -1.35 -4.20
N GLU A 59 -3.24 -2.02 -5.03
CA GLU A 59 -3.45 -3.43 -5.34
C GLU A 59 -3.17 -4.34 -4.14
N THR A 60 -2.10 -4.08 -3.39
CA THR A 60 -1.77 -4.79 -2.15
C THR A 60 -2.90 -4.63 -1.14
N ILE A 61 -3.38 -3.41 -0.88
CA ILE A 61 -4.54 -3.16 -0.02
C ILE A 61 -5.74 -3.94 -0.56
N SER A 62 -6.12 -3.75 -1.82
CA SER A 62 -7.33 -4.39 -2.37
C SER A 62 -7.32 -5.93 -2.31
N LYS A 63 -6.16 -6.58 -2.40
CA LYS A 63 -6.05 -8.04 -2.44
C LYS A 63 -5.69 -8.67 -1.09
N TYR A 64 -5.03 -7.93 -0.21
CA TYR A 64 -4.44 -8.46 1.02
C TYR A 64 -4.87 -7.68 2.28
N ILE A 65 -5.93 -6.88 2.22
CA ILE A 65 -6.38 -6.10 3.38
C ILE A 65 -6.69 -6.97 4.60
N GLU A 66 -7.19 -8.18 4.38
CA GLU A 66 -7.48 -9.15 5.47
C GLU A 66 -6.22 -9.71 6.13
N GLU A 67 -5.07 -9.63 5.45
CA GLU A 67 -3.76 -10.07 5.97
C GLU A 67 -2.96 -8.91 6.58
N ILE A 68 -3.40 -7.67 6.34
CA ILE A 68 -2.78 -6.45 6.86
C ILE A 68 -3.42 -6.14 8.21
N ASP A 69 -2.60 -6.12 9.26
CA ASP A 69 -3.04 -5.63 10.56
C ASP A 69 -3.16 -4.09 10.52
N ILE A 70 -4.38 -3.59 10.77
CA ILE A 70 -4.67 -2.16 10.74
C ILE A 70 -4.80 -1.67 12.19
N PRO A 71 -4.06 -0.62 12.58
CA PRO A 71 -4.18 -0.02 13.91
C PRO A 71 -5.64 0.33 14.28
N GLU A 72 -6.00 0.12 15.55
CA GLU A 72 -7.38 0.33 16.03
C GLU A 72 -7.86 1.77 15.88
N ASP A 73 -6.95 2.74 15.91
CA ASP A 73 -7.25 4.15 15.76
C ASP A 73 -7.51 4.55 14.31
N VAL A 74 -6.99 3.80 13.32
CA VAL A 74 -7.23 4.05 11.89
C VAL A 74 -8.67 3.65 11.53
N GLU A 75 -9.41 4.62 11.00
CA GLU A 75 -10.80 4.42 10.57
C GLU A 75 -10.93 4.23 9.06
N GLU A 76 -10.02 4.81 8.28
CA GLU A 76 -10.13 4.84 6.82
C GLU A 76 -8.75 5.03 6.16
N ILE A 77 -8.53 4.28 5.08
CA ILE A 77 -7.39 4.49 4.16
C ILE A 77 -7.95 5.16 2.90
N TYR A 78 -7.38 6.31 2.55
CA TYR A 78 -7.95 7.23 1.58
C TYR A 78 -6.96 7.60 0.47
N ASP A 79 -7.38 7.50 -0.78
CA ASP A 79 -6.69 8.07 -1.93
C ASP A 79 -7.03 9.56 -2.01
N ASP A 80 -6.12 10.39 -1.50
CA ASP A 80 -6.26 11.84 -1.39
C ASP A 80 -6.18 12.57 -2.73
N GLU A 81 -5.49 11.99 -3.73
CA GLU A 81 -5.42 12.56 -5.08
C GLU A 81 -6.73 12.33 -5.85
N LYS A 82 -7.30 11.12 -5.76
CA LYS A 82 -8.49 10.71 -6.51
C LYS A 82 -9.79 10.82 -5.71
N ASN A 83 -9.71 11.33 -4.48
CA ASN A 83 -10.84 11.50 -3.57
C ASN A 83 -11.66 10.21 -3.41
N LYS A 84 -10.97 9.08 -3.18
CA LYS A 84 -11.56 7.73 -3.18
C LYS A 84 -11.18 6.95 -1.92
N VAL A 85 -12.16 6.29 -1.31
CA VAL A 85 -11.93 5.36 -0.19
C VAL A 85 -11.32 4.07 -0.72
N LEU A 86 -10.18 3.66 -0.15
CA LEU A 86 -9.53 2.38 -0.45
C LEU A 86 -9.95 1.30 0.55
N TRP A 87 -10.10 1.69 1.81
CA TRP A 87 -10.58 0.82 2.89
C TRP A 87 -11.24 1.66 3.98
N LYS A 88 -12.21 1.07 4.70
CA LYS A 88 -12.89 1.67 5.83
C LYS A 88 -13.33 0.59 6.82
N LYS A 89 -13.25 0.90 8.12
CA LYS A 89 -13.72 0.03 9.21
C LYS A 89 -15.24 -0.11 9.22
#